data_AF-A0A9D1MC38-F1
#
_entry.id   AF-A0A9D1MC38-F1
#
_cell.length_a   1.000
_cell.length_b   1.000
_cell.length_c   1.000
_cell.angle_alpha   90.00
_cell.angle_beta   90.00
_cell.angle_gamma   90.00
#
_symmetry.space_group_name_H-M   'P 1'
#
loop_
_entity.id
_entity.type
_entity.pdbx_description
1 polymer ?
#
loop_
_entity_poly.entity_id
_entity_poly.type
_entity_poly.pdbx_seq_one_letter_code
_entity_poly.pdbx_strand_id
1 'polypeptide(L)'
;MSTKYLTKSLLSGLLATVMTIGTIPVISVSAAQSNEYVDPADVWMEANGRTNEFDMNATTTYETQYCPVCNMDTTSLTYRVPEYTRSGETARNHGVQFSDGTLMDGEGTGNVDGGAPGLDAFYTGYHWTKSVCQICGTINSIDGEESYSFGKNVYSLNPCDYNFFLDFDNTTYTPYDSEYHTTTLKSGQYCQFCKGTHARAEEQQDKHNFNEEVDGELGNQRFHITGECGDCGYIKNEYAAAKSVVQSYYGEVDGQAHTVTVTDLSDSGVNTSIRYGTEADNCSLTSAPNYTDAGYYPVYYEIEY
;
A
#
# COMPACT_ATOMS: atom_id res chain seq x y z
N MET A 1 -62.32 27.79 15.15
CA MET A 1 -61.56 26.69 14.52
C MET A 1 -61.11 27.14 13.13
N SER A 2 -59.91 27.72 12.98
CA SER A 2 -59.32 27.96 11.65
C SER A 2 -57.81 28.29 11.68
N THR A 3 -57.25 28.64 12.83
CA THR A 3 -55.84 29.07 12.94
C THR A 3 -54.83 27.95 13.25
N LYS A 4 -55.27 26.72 13.54
CA LYS A 4 -54.37 25.57 13.84
C LYS A 4 -54.03 24.68 12.63
N TYR A 5 -54.69 24.89 11.48
CA TYR A 5 -54.46 24.09 10.26
C TYR A 5 -53.46 24.74 9.30
N LEU A 6 -53.29 26.07 9.33
CA LEU A 6 -52.35 26.80 8.47
C LEU A 6 -50.87 26.60 8.86
N THR A 7 -50.57 26.42 10.15
CA THR A 7 -49.19 26.25 10.65
C THR A 7 -48.61 24.87 10.37
N LYS A 8 -49.43 23.84 10.17
CA LYS A 8 -48.97 22.49 9.82
C LYS A 8 -48.64 22.32 8.33
N SER A 9 -49.29 23.10 7.46
CA SER A 9 -49.03 23.07 6.00
C SER A 9 -47.74 23.79 5.60
N LEU A 10 -47.38 24.87 6.31
CA LEU A 10 -46.12 25.59 6.07
C LEU A 10 -44.89 24.81 6.56
N LEU A 11 -45.02 24.06 7.66
CA LEU A 11 -43.93 23.24 8.19
C LEU A 11 -43.70 21.97 7.35
N SER A 12 -44.76 21.39 6.75
CA SER A 12 -44.61 20.27 5.82
C SER A 12 -44.04 20.71 4.46
N GLY A 13 -44.34 21.93 4.01
CA GLY A 13 -43.76 22.50 2.80
C GLY A 13 -42.26 22.80 2.94
N LEU A 14 -41.82 23.30 4.11
CA LEU A 14 -40.40 23.56 4.36
C LEU A 14 -39.59 22.26 4.47
N LEU A 15 -40.13 21.20 5.07
CA LEU A 15 -39.45 19.90 5.15
C LEU A 15 -39.36 19.20 3.79
N ALA A 16 -40.37 19.34 2.93
CA ALA A 16 -40.34 18.78 1.57
C ALA A 16 -39.37 19.51 0.63
N THR A 17 -39.10 20.79 0.87
CA THR A 17 -38.19 21.60 0.04
C THR A 17 -36.72 21.46 0.45
N VAL A 18 -36.42 21.05 1.68
CA VAL A 18 -35.05 20.71 2.11
C VAL A 18 -34.65 19.31 1.66
N MET A 19 -35.61 18.39 1.48
CA MET A 19 -35.34 17.04 0.98
C MET A 19 -35.16 16.95 -0.54
N THR A 20 -35.53 17.97 -1.32
CA THR A 20 -35.31 18.00 -2.78
C THR A 20 -34.00 18.68 -3.20
N ILE A 21 -33.25 19.25 -2.25
CA ILE A 21 -31.89 19.79 -2.48
C ILE A 21 -30.82 18.81 -1.95
N GLY A 22 -31.18 17.89 -1.05
CA GLY A 22 -30.30 16.85 -0.51
C GLY A 22 -30.13 15.59 -1.37
N THR A 23 -30.70 15.56 -2.58
CA THR A 23 -30.61 14.39 -3.50
C THR A 23 -29.87 14.68 -4.80
N ILE A 24 -29.07 15.74 -4.88
CA ILE A 24 -28.01 15.76 -5.89
C ILE A 24 -26.92 14.80 -5.38
N PRO A 25 -26.68 13.66 -6.03
CA PRO A 25 -25.43 12.97 -5.83
C PRO A 25 -24.38 13.89 -6.46
N VAL A 26 -23.78 14.80 -5.68
CA VAL A 26 -22.37 15.15 -5.89
C VAL A 26 -21.55 13.99 -5.34
N ILE A 27 -21.84 12.80 -5.85
CA ILE A 27 -20.79 11.84 -6.05
C ILE A 27 -20.10 12.43 -7.26
N SER A 28 -19.05 13.20 -7.01
CA SER A 28 -17.92 13.16 -7.93
C SER A 28 -17.48 11.70 -7.92
N VAL A 29 -18.20 10.84 -8.66
CA VAL A 29 -17.67 9.57 -9.13
C VAL A 29 -16.66 10.03 -10.16
N SER A 30 -15.52 10.50 -9.68
CA SER A 30 -14.29 10.09 -10.31
C SER A 30 -14.41 8.57 -10.29
N ALA A 31 -14.86 8.00 -11.39
CA ALA A 31 -14.42 6.67 -11.76
C ALA A 31 -12.92 6.85 -12.00
N ALA A 32 -12.15 6.98 -10.92
CA ALA A 32 -10.82 6.44 -10.92
C ALA A 32 -11.11 4.97 -11.21
N GLN A 33 -10.95 4.59 -12.48
CA GLN A 33 -10.75 3.19 -12.79
C GLN A 33 -9.67 2.78 -11.81
N SER A 34 -9.96 1.84 -10.91
CA SER A 34 -8.90 1.19 -10.16
C SER A 34 -8.03 0.57 -11.24
N ASN A 35 -6.95 1.27 -11.57
CA ASN A 35 -5.88 0.71 -12.36
C ASN A 35 -5.09 -0.13 -11.35
N GLU A 36 -5.75 -1.14 -10.76
CA GLU A 36 -5.13 -2.23 -10.03
C GLU A 36 -4.39 -3.02 -11.09
N TYR A 37 -3.33 -2.40 -11.60
CA TYR A 37 -2.35 -3.04 -12.41
C TYR A 37 -1.78 -4.18 -11.56
N VAL A 38 -1.93 -5.39 -12.07
CA VAL A 38 -1.30 -6.58 -11.53
C VAL A 38 -0.26 -6.99 -12.55
N ASP A 39 0.98 -7.15 -12.09
CA ASP A 39 2.06 -7.59 -12.96
C ASP A 39 1.80 -9.02 -13.43
N PRO A 40 1.78 -9.28 -14.75
CA PRO A 40 1.69 -10.62 -15.29
C PRO A 40 2.74 -11.58 -14.72
N ALA A 41 3.93 -11.10 -14.36
CA ALA A 41 4.98 -11.90 -13.73
C ALA A 41 4.62 -12.39 -12.32
N ASP A 42 3.72 -11.73 -11.61
CA ASP A 42 3.32 -12.11 -10.24
C ASP A 42 2.15 -13.10 -10.20
N VAL A 43 1.36 -13.18 -11.28
CA VAL A 43 0.12 -13.96 -11.34
C VAL A 43 0.03 -14.90 -12.55
N TRP A 44 1.15 -15.15 -13.23
CA TRP A 44 1.16 -15.95 -14.45
C TRP A 44 0.65 -17.37 -14.20
N MET A 45 -0.30 -17.81 -15.03
CA MET A 45 -0.87 -19.15 -14.98
C MET A 45 -0.33 -20.02 -16.11
N GLU A 46 0.37 -21.10 -15.77
CA GLU A 46 0.76 -22.12 -16.75
C GLU A 46 -0.46 -22.95 -17.18
N ALA A 47 -0.53 -23.27 -18.47
CA ALA A 47 -1.57 -24.14 -19.01
C ALA A 47 -1.00 -25.15 -20.02
N ASN A 48 -1.82 -26.13 -20.41
CA ASN A 48 -1.41 -27.11 -21.41
C ASN A 48 -1.36 -26.45 -22.81
N GLY A 49 -0.14 -26.11 -23.23
CA GLY A 49 0.15 -25.50 -24.51
C GLY A 49 0.06 -23.97 -24.47
N ARG A 50 0.94 -23.35 -25.27
CA ARG A 50 1.17 -21.90 -25.26
C ARG A 50 -0.07 -21.07 -25.58
N THR A 51 -0.92 -21.54 -26.49
CA THR A 51 -2.15 -20.80 -26.83
C THR A 51 -3.15 -20.77 -25.67
N ASN A 52 -3.30 -21.87 -24.93
CA ASN A 52 -4.18 -21.91 -23.76
C ASN A 52 -3.62 -21.06 -22.63
N GLU A 53 -2.30 -21.12 -22.43
CA GLU A 53 -1.58 -20.28 -21.47
C GLU A 53 -1.79 -18.79 -21.80
N PHE A 54 -1.67 -18.42 -23.07
CA PHE A 54 -1.95 -17.07 -23.53
C PHE A 54 -3.42 -16.68 -23.32
N ASP A 55 -4.37 -17.56 -23.58
CA ASP A 55 -5.80 -17.27 -23.35
C ASP A 55 -6.12 -17.00 -21.88
N MET A 56 -5.43 -17.65 -20.94
CA MET A 56 -5.62 -17.45 -19.49
C MET A 56 -4.95 -16.17 -18.96
N ASN A 57 -3.86 -15.74 -19.57
CA ASN A 57 -3.06 -14.58 -19.13
C ASN A 57 -3.31 -13.30 -19.96
N ALA A 58 -4.22 -13.36 -20.93
CA ALA A 58 -4.48 -12.23 -21.82
C ALA A 58 -5.26 -11.11 -21.15
N THR A 59 -4.82 -9.88 -21.40
CA THR A 59 -5.71 -8.72 -21.34
C THR A 59 -6.68 -8.79 -22.52
N THR A 60 -7.98 -8.78 -22.25
CA THR A 60 -9.02 -8.87 -23.27
C THR A 60 -9.76 -7.56 -23.45
N THR A 61 -10.09 -7.25 -24.70
CA THR A 61 -10.81 -6.02 -25.08
C THR A 61 -11.80 -6.33 -26.20
N TYR A 62 -12.87 -5.55 -26.28
CA TYR A 62 -13.78 -5.57 -27.42
C TYR A 62 -13.45 -4.40 -28.34
N GLU A 63 -13.19 -4.71 -29.60
CA GLU A 63 -12.74 -3.73 -30.61
C GLU A 63 -13.58 -3.81 -31.86
N THR A 64 -13.66 -2.72 -32.62
CA THR A 64 -14.29 -2.74 -33.95
C THR A 64 -13.22 -3.03 -35.00
N GLN A 65 -13.42 -4.08 -35.79
CA GLN A 65 -12.47 -4.56 -36.79
C GLN A 65 -13.24 -5.01 -38.04
N TYR A 66 -12.68 -4.73 -39.22
CA TYR A 66 -13.22 -5.24 -40.48
C TYR A 66 -13.02 -6.76 -40.56
N CYS A 67 -14.11 -7.50 -40.76
CA CYS A 67 -14.05 -8.95 -40.95
C CYS A 67 -14.33 -9.28 -42.43
N PRO A 68 -13.36 -9.83 -43.19
CA PRO A 68 -13.57 -10.17 -44.60
C PRO A 68 -14.62 -11.27 -44.81
N VAL A 69 -14.81 -12.17 -43.83
CA VAL A 69 -15.82 -13.23 -43.88
C VAL A 69 -17.24 -12.66 -43.74
N CYS A 70 -17.43 -11.68 -42.86
CA CYS A 70 -18.71 -10.99 -42.71
C CYS A 70 -18.91 -9.87 -43.75
N ASN A 71 -17.83 -9.42 -44.38
CA ASN A 71 -17.79 -8.29 -45.31
C ASN A 71 -18.38 -7.00 -44.70
N MET A 72 -18.06 -6.75 -43.42
CA MET A 72 -18.43 -5.54 -42.68
C MET A 72 -17.53 -5.36 -41.46
N ASP A 73 -17.55 -4.16 -40.88
CA ASP A 73 -16.98 -3.93 -39.55
C ASP A 73 -17.80 -4.67 -38.49
N THR A 74 -17.10 -5.42 -37.64
CA THR A 74 -17.68 -6.26 -36.59
C THR A 74 -17.00 -6.00 -35.26
N THR A 75 -17.69 -6.32 -34.17
CA THR A 75 -17.04 -6.41 -32.86
C THR A 75 -16.16 -7.66 -32.83
N SER A 76 -14.89 -7.49 -32.48
CA SER A 76 -13.92 -8.55 -32.23
C SER A 76 -13.51 -8.56 -30.76
N LEU A 77 -13.35 -9.76 -30.20
CA LEU A 77 -12.67 -9.96 -28.92
C LEU A 77 -11.18 -10.09 -29.20
N THR A 78 -10.38 -9.12 -28.75
CA THR A 78 -8.93 -9.09 -28.91
C THR A 78 -8.25 -9.47 -27.60
N TYR A 79 -7.35 -10.44 -27.67
CA TYR A 79 -6.49 -10.94 -26.59
C TYR A 79 -5.09 -10.36 -26.75
N ARG A 80 -4.49 -9.89 -25.66
CA ARG A 80 -3.12 -9.37 -25.62
C ARG A 80 -2.35 -9.97 -24.47
N VAL A 81 -1.23 -10.59 -24.78
CA VAL A 81 -0.34 -11.22 -23.79
C VAL A 81 1.05 -10.63 -23.96
N PRO A 82 1.69 -10.12 -22.90
CA PRO A 82 3.04 -9.60 -23.00
C PRO A 82 4.02 -10.71 -23.44
N GLU A 83 4.97 -10.38 -24.30
CA GLU A 83 6.03 -11.31 -24.63
C GLU A 83 7.07 -11.33 -23.52
N TYR A 84 7.27 -12.51 -22.94
CA TYR A 84 8.37 -12.80 -22.04
C TYR A 84 9.28 -13.85 -22.68
N THR A 85 10.58 -13.55 -22.74
CA THR A 85 11.61 -14.46 -23.25
C THR A 85 12.71 -14.65 -22.22
N ARG A 86 13.45 -15.76 -22.30
CA ARG A 86 14.57 -16.03 -21.37
C ARG A 86 15.69 -15.01 -21.50
N SER A 87 15.95 -14.56 -22.72
CA SER A 87 16.96 -13.54 -22.99
C SER A 87 16.50 -12.11 -22.68
N GLY A 88 15.19 -11.85 -22.62
CA GLY A 88 14.63 -10.50 -22.61
C GLY A 88 14.64 -9.81 -23.97
N GLU A 89 15.16 -10.48 -25.00
CA GLU A 89 15.09 -10.03 -26.39
C GLU A 89 13.87 -10.63 -27.08
N THR A 90 13.25 -9.87 -27.98
CA THR A 90 12.05 -10.32 -28.67
C THR A 90 12.32 -11.52 -29.58
N ALA A 91 11.38 -12.48 -29.66
CA ALA A 91 11.46 -13.59 -30.60
C ALA A 91 11.48 -13.12 -32.06
N ARG A 92 11.08 -11.87 -32.31
CA ARG A 92 11.18 -11.21 -33.61
C ARG A 92 12.61 -11.13 -34.14
N ASN A 93 13.61 -11.09 -33.26
CA ASN A 93 15.03 -11.15 -33.63
C ASN A 93 15.43 -12.51 -34.26
N HIS A 94 14.63 -13.56 -34.03
CA HIS A 94 14.78 -14.88 -34.65
C HIS A 94 13.84 -15.07 -35.85
N GLY A 95 13.22 -14.00 -36.36
CA GLY A 95 12.28 -14.03 -37.48
C GLY A 95 10.89 -14.55 -37.14
N VAL A 96 10.61 -14.87 -35.87
CA VAL A 96 9.30 -15.39 -35.42
C VAL A 96 8.25 -14.28 -35.49
N GLN A 97 7.08 -14.62 -36.04
CA GLN A 97 5.91 -13.75 -36.08
C GLN A 97 4.72 -14.33 -35.33
N PHE A 98 4.64 -15.66 -35.19
CA PHE A 98 3.49 -16.33 -34.60
C PHE A 98 3.89 -17.17 -33.38
N SER A 99 2.97 -17.31 -32.43
CA SER A 99 3.23 -17.94 -31.14
C SER A 99 3.62 -19.42 -31.21
N ASP A 100 3.28 -20.10 -32.31
CA ASP A 100 3.70 -21.48 -32.60
C ASP A 100 5.14 -21.57 -33.15
N GLY A 101 5.83 -20.44 -33.27
CA GLY A 101 7.19 -20.33 -33.77
C GLY A 101 7.29 -20.07 -35.27
N THR A 102 6.17 -19.98 -35.99
CA THR A 102 6.21 -19.70 -37.44
C THR A 102 6.79 -18.31 -37.73
N LEU A 103 7.60 -18.25 -38.80
CA LEU A 103 8.30 -17.05 -39.22
C LEU A 103 7.37 -16.04 -39.92
N MET A 104 7.85 -14.82 -40.14
CA MET A 104 7.08 -13.73 -40.77
C MET A 104 6.54 -14.03 -42.17
N ASP A 105 7.25 -14.84 -42.95
CA ASP A 105 6.82 -15.27 -44.29
C ASP A 105 5.79 -16.41 -44.25
N GLY A 106 5.43 -16.90 -43.07
CA GLY A 106 4.51 -18.02 -42.89
C GLY A 106 5.15 -19.38 -43.13
N GLU A 107 6.44 -19.44 -43.42
CA GLU A 107 7.17 -20.68 -43.73
C GLU A 107 8.27 -20.96 -42.70
N GLY A 108 8.47 -22.25 -42.38
CA GLY A 108 9.47 -22.66 -41.39
C GLY A 108 9.13 -22.26 -39.95
N THR A 109 10.09 -22.50 -39.06
CA THR A 109 9.95 -22.23 -37.62
C THR A 109 11.23 -21.64 -37.05
N GLY A 110 11.07 -20.73 -36.08
CA GLY A 110 12.13 -20.12 -35.30
C GLY A 110 11.97 -20.41 -33.81
N ASN A 111 13.01 -20.08 -33.04
CA ASN A 111 12.98 -20.21 -31.59
C ASN A 111 12.23 -19.03 -30.96
N VAL A 112 11.12 -19.32 -30.28
CA VAL A 112 10.31 -18.35 -29.54
C VAL A 112 10.97 -17.84 -28.25
N ASP A 113 12.07 -18.49 -27.82
CA ASP A 113 12.82 -18.18 -26.59
C ASP A 113 11.95 -18.05 -25.32
N GLY A 114 10.78 -18.70 -25.30
CA GLY A 114 9.79 -18.51 -24.24
C GLY A 114 10.22 -19.13 -22.92
N GLY A 115 10.05 -18.40 -21.83
CA GLY A 115 10.17 -18.88 -20.45
C GLY A 115 8.96 -18.45 -19.62
N ALA A 116 8.99 -18.77 -18.33
CA ALA A 116 7.94 -18.44 -17.37
C ALA A 116 8.17 -17.02 -16.80
N PRO A 117 7.21 -16.09 -16.97
CA PRO A 117 7.24 -14.79 -16.30
C PRO A 117 7.37 -14.95 -14.78
N GLY A 118 8.15 -14.06 -14.16
CA GLY A 118 8.43 -14.13 -12.72
C GLY A 118 9.48 -15.16 -12.31
N LEU A 119 9.86 -16.09 -13.19
CA LEU A 119 10.86 -17.13 -12.91
C LEU A 119 12.12 -16.99 -13.75
N ASP A 120 12.06 -17.32 -15.05
CA ASP A 120 13.23 -17.40 -15.94
C ASP A 120 13.10 -16.54 -17.21
N ALA A 121 12.07 -15.69 -17.28
CA ALA A 121 11.82 -14.82 -18.43
C ALA A 121 11.67 -13.34 -18.08
N PHE A 122 11.87 -12.50 -19.09
CA PHE A 122 11.90 -11.05 -19.01
C PHE A 122 11.01 -10.46 -20.10
N TYR A 123 10.26 -9.41 -19.75
CA TYR A 123 9.42 -8.70 -20.71
C TYR A 123 10.28 -8.02 -21.77
N THR A 124 9.89 -8.16 -23.03
CA THR A 124 10.70 -7.73 -24.19
C THR A 124 10.29 -6.37 -24.77
N GLY A 125 9.19 -5.79 -24.28
CA GLY A 125 8.55 -4.63 -24.93
C GLY A 125 7.64 -5.00 -26.11
N TYR A 126 7.39 -6.30 -26.34
CA TYR A 126 6.45 -6.79 -27.35
C TYR A 126 5.27 -7.52 -26.70
N HIS A 127 4.25 -7.80 -27.50
CA HIS A 127 3.08 -8.56 -27.06
C HIS A 127 2.53 -9.44 -28.18
N TRP A 128 1.99 -10.58 -27.78
CA TRP A 128 1.23 -11.52 -28.59
C TRP A 128 -0.21 -11.06 -28.69
N THR A 129 -0.80 -11.06 -29.89
CA THR A 129 -2.19 -10.68 -30.12
C THR A 129 -2.96 -11.74 -30.89
N LYS A 130 -4.20 -12.00 -30.47
CA LYS A 130 -5.17 -12.82 -31.18
C LYS A 130 -6.51 -12.12 -31.19
N SER A 131 -7.27 -12.17 -32.28
CA SER A 131 -8.63 -11.62 -32.31
C SER A 131 -9.66 -12.65 -32.76
N VAL A 132 -10.90 -12.53 -32.30
CA VAL A 132 -12.00 -13.41 -32.68
C VAL A 132 -13.23 -12.58 -33.01
N CYS A 133 -13.68 -12.64 -34.27
CA CYS A 133 -14.92 -11.98 -34.70
C CYS A 133 -16.10 -12.53 -33.90
N GLN A 134 -16.85 -11.67 -33.23
CA GLN A 134 -17.98 -12.09 -32.38
C GLN A 134 -19.24 -12.45 -33.18
N ILE A 135 -19.24 -12.24 -34.50
CA ILE A 135 -20.37 -12.60 -35.38
C ILE A 135 -20.15 -13.99 -36.00
N CYS A 136 -19.05 -14.20 -36.71
CA CYS A 136 -18.80 -15.46 -37.44
C CYS A 136 -17.82 -16.40 -36.74
N GLY A 137 -17.16 -15.97 -35.66
CA GLY A 137 -16.17 -16.76 -34.94
C GLY A 137 -14.81 -16.91 -35.64
N THR A 138 -14.60 -16.28 -36.79
CA THR A 138 -13.31 -16.34 -37.50
C THR A 138 -12.21 -15.68 -36.65
N ILE A 139 -11.17 -16.46 -36.38
CA ILE A 139 -9.99 -16.03 -35.62
C ILE A 139 -9.06 -15.24 -36.55
N ASN A 140 -8.44 -14.18 -36.02
CA ASN A 140 -7.48 -13.30 -36.69
C ASN A 140 -7.96 -12.78 -38.05
N SER A 141 -9.28 -12.56 -38.19
CA SER A 141 -9.87 -12.14 -39.46
C SER A 141 -9.36 -10.77 -39.93
N ILE A 142 -8.92 -9.93 -38.98
CA ILE A 142 -8.34 -8.60 -39.22
C ILE A 142 -6.98 -8.65 -39.93
N ASP A 143 -6.26 -9.77 -39.82
CA ASP A 143 -4.95 -9.93 -40.45
C ASP A 143 -5.07 -10.19 -41.98
N GLY A 144 -6.29 -10.49 -42.47
CA GLY A 144 -6.59 -10.74 -43.87
C GLY A 144 -6.46 -12.20 -44.29
N GLU A 145 -7.19 -12.61 -45.34
CA GLU A 145 -7.30 -14.01 -45.78
C GLU A 145 -5.98 -14.63 -46.25
N GLU A 146 -5.03 -13.81 -46.67
CA GLU A 146 -3.69 -14.25 -47.11
C GLU A 146 -2.71 -14.43 -45.94
N SER A 147 -3.05 -13.97 -44.73
CA SER A 147 -2.18 -14.09 -43.56
C SER A 147 -2.13 -15.54 -43.06
N TYR A 148 -0.95 -15.97 -42.61
CA TYR A 148 -0.79 -17.27 -41.95
C TYR A 148 -1.74 -17.44 -40.75
N SER A 149 -2.00 -16.38 -39.98
CA SER A 149 -2.84 -16.40 -38.77
C SER A 149 -4.32 -16.56 -39.06
N PHE A 150 -4.77 -16.31 -40.30
CA PHE A 150 -6.19 -16.28 -40.65
C PHE A 150 -6.89 -17.61 -40.36
N GLY A 151 -7.92 -17.57 -39.52
CA GLY A 151 -8.67 -18.74 -39.09
C GLY A 151 -7.90 -19.71 -38.18
N LYS A 152 -6.68 -19.37 -37.74
CA LYS A 152 -5.84 -20.23 -36.88
C LYS A 152 -5.81 -19.71 -35.45
N ASN A 153 -5.81 -20.64 -34.49
CA ASN A 153 -5.68 -20.32 -33.07
C ASN A 153 -4.19 -20.09 -32.70
N VAL A 154 -3.63 -19.02 -33.24
CA VAL A 154 -2.26 -18.57 -33.01
C VAL A 154 -2.28 -17.08 -32.66
N TYR A 155 -1.26 -16.61 -31.96
CA TYR A 155 -1.09 -15.20 -31.66
C TYR A 155 0.02 -14.60 -32.55
N SER A 156 -0.20 -13.39 -33.05
CA SER A 156 0.76 -12.60 -33.83
C SER A 156 1.58 -11.69 -32.91
N LEU A 157 2.89 -11.59 -33.14
CA LEU A 157 3.81 -10.77 -32.35
C LEU A 157 3.82 -9.31 -32.82
N ASN A 158 3.64 -8.38 -31.89
CA ASN A 158 3.59 -6.94 -32.16
C ASN A 158 4.43 -6.15 -31.15
N PRO A 159 5.11 -5.05 -31.56
CA PRO A 159 5.79 -4.18 -30.62
C PRO A 159 4.77 -3.36 -29.81
N CYS A 160 5.07 -3.11 -28.54
CA CYS A 160 4.33 -2.11 -27.77
C CYS A 160 4.79 -0.71 -28.15
N ASP A 161 3.84 0.22 -28.31
CA ASP A 161 4.15 1.62 -28.52
C ASP A 161 4.63 2.25 -27.21
N TYR A 162 5.67 3.09 -27.29
CA TYR A 162 6.22 3.81 -26.15
C TYR A 162 5.16 4.66 -25.41
N ASN A 163 4.17 5.21 -26.13
CA ASN A 163 3.11 6.03 -25.55
C ASN A 163 2.11 5.23 -24.69
N PHE A 164 2.20 3.90 -24.67
CA PHE A 164 1.31 3.06 -23.87
C PHE A 164 1.86 2.75 -22.48
N PHE A 165 3.06 3.21 -22.15
CA PHE A 165 3.66 2.94 -20.85
C PHE A 165 3.17 3.93 -19.78
N LEU A 166 2.76 3.38 -18.64
CA LEU A 166 2.35 4.12 -17.46
C LEU A 166 3.27 3.76 -16.29
N ASP A 167 3.56 4.76 -15.45
CA ASP A 167 4.31 4.55 -14.23
C ASP A 167 3.45 3.79 -13.20
N PHE A 168 4.09 2.93 -12.42
CA PHE A 168 3.49 2.27 -11.28
C PHE A 168 4.50 2.14 -10.13
N ASP A 169 3.96 2.07 -8.92
CA ASP A 169 4.70 1.71 -7.72
C ASP A 169 3.86 0.73 -6.93
N ASN A 170 4.34 -0.51 -6.83
CA ASN A 170 3.74 -1.59 -6.06
C ASN A 170 4.65 -1.99 -4.90
N THR A 171 5.40 -1.02 -4.36
CA THR A 171 6.22 -1.24 -3.18
C THR A 171 5.35 -1.66 -2.00
N THR A 172 5.72 -2.76 -1.34
CA THR A 172 5.00 -3.28 -0.17
C THR A 172 5.93 -3.42 1.02
N TYR A 173 5.36 -3.30 2.21
CA TYR A 173 6.08 -3.40 3.47
C TYR A 173 5.43 -4.47 4.35
N THR A 174 6.21 -5.44 4.81
CA THR A 174 5.74 -6.51 5.69
C THR A 174 6.55 -6.51 6.98
N PRO A 175 5.92 -6.47 8.17
CA PRO A 175 6.65 -6.58 9.43
C PRO A 175 7.52 -7.85 9.47
N TYR A 176 8.77 -7.71 9.90
CA TYR A 176 9.71 -8.85 10.01
C TYR A 176 9.97 -9.20 11.48
N ASP A 177 10.50 -8.25 12.25
CA ASP A 177 10.73 -8.38 13.69
C ASP A 177 10.56 -7.02 14.41
N SER A 178 11.05 -6.92 15.65
CA SER A 178 10.94 -5.70 16.45
C SER A 178 11.84 -4.53 16.00
N GLU A 179 12.84 -4.80 15.17
CA GLU A 179 13.80 -3.79 14.68
C GLU A 179 13.62 -3.48 13.18
N TYR A 180 13.16 -4.46 12.39
CA TYR A 180 13.08 -4.37 10.94
C TYR A 180 11.72 -4.75 10.34
N HIS A 181 11.45 -4.21 9.16
CA HIS A 181 10.46 -4.73 8.21
C HIS A 181 11.13 -5.15 6.89
N THR A 182 10.46 -6.02 6.15
CA THR A 182 10.84 -6.35 4.79
C THR A 182 10.16 -5.38 3.83
N THR A 183 10.95 -4.67 3.03
CA THR A 183 10.50 -3.84 1.93
C THR A 183 10.66 -4.62 0.64
N THR A 184 9.57 -4.78 -0.10
CA THR A 184 9.58 -5.32 -1.46
C THR A 184 9.43 -4.15 -2.42
N LEU A 185 10.55 -3.68 -2.99
CA LEU A 185 10.58 -2.59 -3.95
C LEU A 185 10.19 -3.12 -5.33
N LYS A 186 9.09 -2.61 -5.89
CA LYS A 186 8.67 -2.95 -7.24
C LYS A 186 7.97 -1.76 -7.90
N SER A 187 8.75 -0.92 -8.55
CA SER A 187 8.26 0.25 -9.26
C SER A 187 8.91 0.35 -10.64
N GLY A 188 8.25 1.06 -11.55
CA GLY A 188 8.72 1.23 -12.91
C GLY A 188 7.58 1.55 -13.85
N GLN A 189 7.65 1.04 -15.07
CA GLN A 189 6.64 1.25 -16.10
C GLN A 189 6.07 -0.07 -16.60
N TYR A 190 4.79 -0.05 -16.95
CA TYR A 190 4.11 -1.16 -17.59
C TYR A 190 3.33 -0.70 -18.82
N CYS A 191 3.21 -1.57 -19.82
CA CYS A 191 2.39 -1.29 -20.99
C CYS A 191 0.91 -1.41 -20.64
N GLN A 192 0.12 -0.33 -20.75
CA GLN A 192 -1.30 -0.35 -20.38
C GLN A 192 -2.15 -1.32 -21.24
N PHE A 193 -1.68 -1.66 -22.46
CA PHE A 193 -2.35 -2.52 -23.43
C PHE A 193 -2.19 -4.02 -23.15
N CYS A 194 -0.98 -4.47 -22.80
CA CYS A 194 -0.68 -5.88 -22.56
C CYS A 194 -0.26 -6.17 -21.11
N LYS A 195 -0.15 -5.16 -20.26
CA LYS A 195 0.34 -5.22 -18.87
C LYS A 195 1.78 -5.71 -18.70
N GLY A 196 2.54 -5.82 -19.78
CA GLY A 196 3.93 -6.26 -19.73
C GLY A 196 4.83 -5.26 -19.01
N THR A 197 5.75 -5.77 -18.20
CA THR A 197 6.51 -5.00 -17.22
C THR A 197 7.96 -5.43 -17.15
N HIS A 198 8.86 -4.44 -17.20
CA HIS A 198 10.30 -4.67 -17.09
C HIS A 198 10.80 -4.71 -15.63
N ALA A 199 10.08 -4.10 -14.70
CA ALA A 199 10.46 -4.04 -13.30
C ALA A 199 10.45 -5.44 -12.65
N ARG A 200 11.40 -5.67 -11.75
CA ARG A 200 11.46 -6.88 -10.90
C ARG A 200 11.41 -6.46 -9.44
N ALA A 201 10.79 -7.31 -8.63
CA ALA A 201 10.78 -7.10 -7.19
C ALA A 201 12.20 -7.29 -6.63
N GLU A 202 12.62 -6.37 -5.79
CA GLU A 202 13.81 -6.48 -4.97
C GLU A 202 13.40 -6.42 -3.50
N GLU A 203 13.88 -7.37 -2.69
CA GLU A 203 13.61 -7.42 -1.26
C GLU A 203 14.81 -6.89 -0.47
N GLN A 204 14.53 -6.09 0.54
CA GLN A 204 15.51 -5.65 1.52
C GLN A 204 14.90 -5.56 2.92
N GLN A 205 15.76 -5.52 3.93
CA GLN A 205 15.35 -5.25 5.31
C GLN A 205 15.69 -3.80 5.67
N ASP A 206 14.66 -3.06 6.04
CA ASP A 206 14.77 -1.67 6.49
C ASP A 206 14.38 -1.57 7.96
N LYS A 207 15.01 -0.63 8.67
CA LYS A 207 14.64 -0.36 10.06
C LYS A 207 13.26 0.27 10.12
N HIS A 208 12.50 -0.08 11.15
CA HIS A 208 11.24 0.60 11.41
C HIS A 208 11.44 2.11 11.60
N ASN A 209 10.60 2.88 10.91
CA ASN A 209 10.44 4.31 11.14
C ASN A 209 9.20 4.54 12.01
N PHE A 210 9.41 4.74 13.31
CA PHE A 210 8.33 4.85 14.30
C PHE A 210 7.86 6.30 14.46
N ASN A 211 6.54 6.47 14.47
CA ASN A 211 5.90 7.63 15.08
C ASN A 211 5.48 7.23 16.49
N GLU A 212 6.01 7.94 17.50
CA GLU A 212 5.80 7.61 18.92
C GLU A 212 4.75 8.52 19.56
N GLU A 213 3.87 7.92 20.37
CA GLU A 213 2.94 8.58 21.27
C GLU A 213 3.29 8.18 22.71
N VAL A 214 3.27 9.15 23.63
CA VAL A 214 3.61 8.93 25.05
C VAL A 214 2.38 9.20 25.89
N ASP A 215 1.92 8.19 26.63
CA ASP A 215 0.86 8.30 27.63
C ASP A 215 1.42 8.24 29.05
N GLY A 216 0.98 9.19 29.87
CA GLY A 216 1.39 9.33 31.27
C GLY A 216 0.54 8.46 32.19
N GLU A 217 0.97 7.22 32.42
CA GLU A 217 0.33 6.33 33.39
C GLU A 217 0.87 6.54 34.82
N LEU A 218 0.79 7.77 35.34
CA LEU A 218 1.40 8.15 36.62
C LEU A 218 0.87 7.34 37.82
N GLY A 219 -0.36 6.83 37.75
CA GLY A 219 -0.90 5.90 38.75
C GLY A 219 -0.12 4.58 38.84
N ASN A 220 0.54 4.19 37.75
CA ASN A 220 1.42 3.03 37.64
C ASN A 220 2.92 3.41 37.73
N GLN A 221 3.25 4.67 38.03
CA GLN A 221 4.63 5.18 38.10
C GLN A 221 5.41 4.91 36.80
N ARG A 222 4.78 5.10 35.63
CA ARG A 222 5.41 4.87 34.33
C ARG A 222 4.79 5.72 33.23
N PHE A 223 5.55 5.89 32.15
CA PHE A 223 5.05 6.31 30.85
C PHE A 223 4.91 5.09 29.95
N HIS A 224 3.80 5.01 29.22
CA HIS A 224 3.60 4.04 28.15
C HIS A 224 3.89 4.71 26.82
N ILE A 225 4.89 4.19 26.11
CA ILE A 225 5.33 4.70 24.81
C ILE A 225 4.84 3.72 23.76
N THR A 226 3.98 4.20 22.87
CA THR A 226 3.47 3.41 21.73
C THR A 226 4.10 3.95 20.46
N GLY A 227 4.88 3.12 19.76
CA GLY A 227 5.45 3.44 18.45
C GLY A 227 4.73 2.67 17.36
N GLU A 228 4.21 3.35 16.34
CA GLU A 228 3.69 2.71 15.13
C GLU A 228 4.62 2.98 13.94
N CYS A 229 5.05 1.92 13.26
CA CYS A 229 5.88 2.06 12.07
C CYS A 229 5.04 2.61 10.91
N GLY A 230 5.47 3.74 10.33
CA GLY A 230 4.73 4.40 9.25
C GLY A 230 4.59 3.59 7.95
N ASP A 231 5.49 2.63 7.72
CA ASP A 231 5.52 1.85 6.47
C ASP A 231 4.76 0.53 6.58
N CYS A 232 5.03 -0.25 7.63
CA CYS A 232 4.48 -1.60 7.78
C CYS A 232 3.40 -1.74 8.87
N GLY A 233 3.10 -0.68 9.62
CA GLY A 233 2.10 -0.71 10.70
C GLY A 233 2.50 -1.54 11.92
N TYR A 234 3.78 -1.93 12.05
CA TYR A 234 4.26 -2.63 13.24
C TYR A 234 4.11 -1.74 14.48
N ILE A 235 3.48 -2.27 15.52
CA ILE A 235 3.26 -1.56 16.79
C ILE A 235 4.25 -2.06 17.83
N LYS A 236 5.05 -1.14 18.37
CA LYS A 236 5.98 -1.34 19.46
C LYS A 236 5.42 -0.69 20.73
N ASN A 237 5.53 -1.39 21.85
CA ASN A 237 5.13 -0.88 23.16
C ASN A 237 6.34 -0.91 24.09
N GLU A 238 6.69 0.25 24.63
CA GLU A 238 7.74 0.40 25.63
C GLU A 238 7.20 1.10 26.87
N TYR A 239 7.88 0.90 27.99
CA TYR A 239 7.53 1.54 29.26
C TYR A 239 8.78 2.15 29.86
N ALA A 240 8.68 3.42 30.27
CA ALA A 240 9.71 4.11 31.03
C ALA A 240 9.20 4.32 32.46
N ALA A 241 9.94 3.83 33.46
CA ALA A 241 9.59 4.01 34.86
C ALA A 241 9.78 5.47 35.29
N ALA A 242 8.78 6.02 35.97
CA ALA A 242 8.80 7.33 36.61
C ALA A 242 8.78 7.13 38.12
N LYS A 243 9.96 7.11 38.76
CA LYS A 243 10.12 6.63 40.13
C LYS A 243 10.97 7.58 40.95
N SER A 244 10.60 7.73 42.22
CA SER A 244 11.40 8.41 43.23
C SER A 244 11.48 7.61 44.52
N VAL A 245 12.52 7.87 45.31
CA VAL A 245 12.65 7.34 46.68
C VAL A 245 12.76 8.50 47.66
N VAL A 246 11.99 8.40 48.74
CA VAL A 246 11.95 9.40 49.80
C VAL A 246 12.60 8.80 51.05
N GLN A 247 13.58 9.50 51.59
CA GLN A 247 14.25 9.15 52.83
C GLN A 247 13.98 10.23 53.88
N SER A 248 13.14 9.89 54.85
CA SER A 248 12.92 10.71 56.05
C SER A 248 14.05 10.51 57.06
N TYR A 249 14.26 11.53 57.89
CA TYR A 249 15.20 11.47 59.01
C TYR A 249 14.48 11.18 60.33
N TYR A 250 15.00 10.25 61.11
CA TYR A 250 14.57 9.95 62.48
C TYR A 250 15.81 9.76 63.36
N GLY A 251 15.96 10.60 64.39
CA GLY A 251 17.14 10.58 65.26
C GLY A 251 16.97 11.37 66.54
N GLU A 252 17.97 11.30 67.42
CA GLU A 252 18.05 12.13 68.63
C GLU A 252 18.63 13.51 68.29
N VAL A 253 18.30 14.51 69.10
CA VAL A 253 18.75 15.89 68.90
C VAL A 253 20.26 15.98 69.15
N ASP A 254 21.01 16.31 68.10
CA ASP A 254 22.47 16.39 68.09
C ASP A 254 23.00 17.81 67.82
N GLY A 255 22.10 18.78 67.66
CA GLY A 255 22.42 20.17 67.33
C GLY A 255 22.81 20.38 65.86
N GLN A 256 22.69 19.37 65.00
CA GLN A 256 22.89 19.47 63.56
C GLN A 256 21.56 19.65 62.83
N ALA A 257 21.61 20.23 61.62
CA ALA A 257 20.42 20.38 60.79
C ALA A 257 20.18 19.10 59.98
N HIS A 258 18.95 18.58 60.03
CA HIS A 258 18.52 17.38 59.31
C HIS A 258 17.37 17.70 58.36
N THR A 259 17.23 16.92 57.29
CA THR A 259 16.23 17.11 56.23
C THR A 259 15.75 15.77 55.67
N VAL A 260 14.63 15.80 54.93
CA VAL A 260 14.24 14.73 54.02
C VAL A 260 15.10 14.78 52.75
N THR A 261 15.34 13.62 52.14
CA THR A 261 15.93 13.50 50.80
C THR A 261 14.91 12.86 49.86
N VAL A 262 14.76 13.42 48.67
CA VAL A 262 13.97 12.82 47.58
C VAL A 262 14.91 12.62 46.40
N THR A 263 15.04 11.37 45.97
CA THR A 263 15.97 10.97 44.91
C THR A 263 15.17 10.45 43.73
N ASP A 264 15.42 11.01 42.55
CA ASP A 264 14.90 10.49 41.29
C ASP A 264 15.60 9.17 40.92
N LEU A 265 14.80 8.15 40.59
CA LEU A 265 15.22 6.84 40.11
C LEU A 265 14.51 6.47 38.79
N SER A 266 14.01 7.47 38.07
CA SER A 266 13.32 7.29 36.78
C SER A 266 14.29 6.81 35.70
N ASP A 267 13.73 6.14 34.70
CA ASP A 267 14.51 5.65 33.56
C ASP A 267 15.07 6.82 32.74
N SER A 268 16.18 6.56 32.04
CA SER A 268 16.81 7.56 31.17
C SER A 268 15.83 8.04 30.10
N GLY A 269 15.56 9.34 30.06
CA GLY A 269 14.61 9.97 29.13
C GLY A 269 13.38 10.58 29.81
N VAL A 270 13.11 10.22 31.07
CA VAL A 270 12.10 10.89 31.89
C VAL A 270 12.67 12.17 32.49
N ASN A 271 11.98 13.29 32.30
CA ASN A 271 12.42 14.59 32.81
C ASN A 271 11.75 14.88 34.17
N THR A 272 12.50 14.72 35.25
CA THR A 272 11.96 14.90 36.60
C THR A 272 12.27 16.29 37.17
N SER A 273 11.29 16.95 37.78
CA SER A 273 11.47 18.12 38.64
C SER A 273 10.96 17.82 40.05
N ILE A 274 11.76 18.13 41.07
CA ILE A 274 11.38 17.96 42.47
C ILE A 274 11.34 19.33 43.14
N ARG A 275 10.20 19.65 43.76
CA ARG A 275 10.02 20.83 44.59
C ARG A 275 9.61 20.46 46.00
N TYR A 276 9.93 21.34 46.95
CA TYR A 276 9.68 21.13 48.37
C TYR A 276 8.83 22.25 48.96
N GLY A 277 8.13 21.93 50.03
CA GLY A 277 7.26 22.86 50.75
C GLY A 277 7.14 22.50 52.22
N THR A 278 6.63 23.45 52.99
CA THR A 278 6.20 23.24 54.39
C THR A 278 4.69 23.05 54.50
N GLU A 279 3.97 23.07 53.37
CA GLU A 279 2.52 22.88 53.26
C GLU A 279 2.20 22.00 52.03
N ALA A 280 1.11 21.22 52.10
CA ALA A 280 0.81 20.15 51.15
C ALA A 280 0.65 20.57 49.68
N ASP A 281 0.08 21.75 49.43
CA ASP A 281 -0.23 22.24 48.08
C ASP A 281 0.63 23.45 47.68
N ASN A 282 1.77 23.63 48.34
CA ASN A 282 2.66 24.77 48.11
C ASN A 282 4.13 24.35 48.18
N CYS A 283 4.56 23.61 47.17
CA CYS A 283 5.94 23.16 46.99
C CYS A 283 6.68 24.09 46.01
N SER A 284 7.22 25.21 46.51
CA SER A 284 7.94 26.19 45.67
C SER A 284 9.47 26.17 45.84
N LEU A 285 9.98 25.50 46.88
CA LEU A 285 11.40 25.47 47.20
C LEU A 285 12.15 24.49 46.29
N THR A 286 13.37 24.84 45.88
CA THR A 286 14.27 23.98 45.10
C THR A 286 15.11 23.03 45.97
N SER A 287 15.08 23.21 47.28
CA SER A 287 15.82 22.42 48.25
C SER A 287 14.93 22.11 49.46
N ALA A 288 15.10 20.91 50.01
CA ALA A 288 14.32 20.48 51.16
C ALA A 288 14.59 21.38 52.40
N PRO A 289 13.55 21.76 53.16
CA PRO A 289 13.68 22.46 54.44
C PRO A 289 14.52 21.68 55.46
N ASN A 290 15.34 22.39 56.23
CA ASN A 290 16.23 21.81 57.23
C ASN A 290 15.82 22.25 58.66
N TYR A 291 15.89 21.33 59.63
CA TYR A 291 15.50 21.57 61.02
C TYR A 291 16.55 21.04 62.01
N THR A 292 16.73 21.75 63.14
CA THR A 292 17.74 21.43 64.17
C THR A 292 17.14 21.15 65.54
N ASP A 293 16.02 21.80 65.87
CA ASP A 293 15.37 21.65 67.18
C ASP A 293 14.53 20.37 67.26
N ALA A 294 14.33 19.86 68.47
CA ALA A 294 13.46 18.72 68.72
C ALA A 294 12.04 18.99 68.22
N GLY A 295 11.49 18.12 67.37
CA GLY A 295 10.12 18.26 66.90
C GLY A 295 9.75 17.32 65.77
N TYR A 296 8.45 17.28 65.46
CA TYR A 296 7.91 16.64 64.26
C TYR A 296 7.61 17.73 63.23
N TYR A 297 8.43 17.80 62.18
CA TYR A 297 8.29 18.78 61.11
C TYR A 297 7.87 18.08 59.81
N PRO A 298 6.61 18.24 59.36
CA PRO A 298 6.22 17.73 58.06
C PRO A 298 6.95 18.50 56.95
N VAL A 299 7.51 17.77 56.01
CA VAL A 299 8.04 18.32 54.75
C VAL A 299 7.21 17.72 53.62
N TYR A 300 6.70 18.60 52.77
CA TYR A 300 5.96 18.23 51.59
C TYR A 300 6.87 18.33 50.37
N TYR A 301 6.57 17.52 49.36
CA TYR A 301 7.30 17.53 48.11
C TYR A 301 6.32 17.29 46.96
N GLU A 302 6.66 17.85 45.81
CA GLU A 302 5.94 17.69 44.56
C GLU A 302 6.94 17.21 43.50
N ILE A 303 6.54 16.21 42.73
CA ILE A 303 7.36 15.64 41.66
C ILE A 303 6.58 15.76 40.36
N GLU A 304 7.16 16.48 39.43
CA GLU A 304 6.68 16.62 38.05
C GLU A 304 7.56 15.75 37.15
N TYR A 305 6.95 15.00 36.24
CA TYR A 305 7.62 14.11 35.28
C TYR A 305 7.23 14.49 33.84
#